data_AF-A0A812ZGY4-F1
#
_entry.id   AF-A0A812ZGY4-F1
#
_cell.length_a   1.000
_cell.length_b   1.000
_cell.length_c   1.000
_cell.angle_alpha   90.00
_cell.angle_beta   90.00
_cell.angle_gamma   90.00
#
_symmetry.space_group_name_H-M   'P 1'
#
loop_
_entity.id
_entity.type
_entity.pdbx_description
1 polymer ?
#
loop_
_entity_poly.entity_id
_entity_poly.type
_entity_poly.pdbx_seq_one_letter_code
_entity_poly.pdbx_strand_id
1 'polypeptide(L)'
;MDLTLLWQDRQRSPRVVSLAEYKDEDHVGYDIAGEKVMRTLSTGEIDALLESKDNPDAWRTVKDHKNQREVVLTDTDLEIIRRIRSRMYPSAATDTTEMVEFDNPEARIHPERKAHPPKARFLPSKWERMKVKRLVALLREGKIRPPPPPAPEVFDLWADEPETRRRRAPPPLPAPKMALPGHAESYNPPPEYLFTEEEKKEWEETFEEERAITHLPQKYDALRRVPGYKDFIVERESAAEAPEPEGPAVRL
;
A
#
# COMPACT_ATOMS: atom_id res chain seq x y z
N MET A 1 27.01 36.42 55.52
CA MET A 1 25.98 37.47 55.63
C MET A 1 25.67 37.66 57.10
N ASP A 2 26.12 38.77 57.68
CA ASP A 2 25.81 39.10 59.07
C ASP A 2 24.33 39.48 59.19
N LEU A 3 23.53 38.56 59.73
CA LEU A 3 22.09 38.73 59.96
C LEU A 3 21.77 39.89 60.92
N THR A 4 22.76 40.35 61.68
CA THR A 4 22.68 41.51 62.56
C THR A 4 22.51 42.83 61.79
N LEU A 5 23.20 43.00 60.66
CA LEU A 5 23.09 44.19 59.81
C LEU A 5 21.75 44.25 59.07
N LEU A 6 21.26 43.10 58.60
CA LEU A 6 19.97 42.97 57.90
C LEU A 6 18.78 43.20 58.84
N TRP A 7 18.92 42.82 60.12
CA TRP A 7 17.92 43.11 61.16
C TRP A 7 17.89 44.60 61.55
N GLN A 8 19.05 45.27 61.49
CA GLN A 8 19.17 46.72 61.71
C GLN A 8 18.58 47.56 60.57
N ASP A 9 18.54 47.03 59.35
CA ASP A 9 18.00 47.73 58.17
C ASP A 9 16.46 47.81 58.17
N ARG A 10 15.80 46.83 58.81
CA ARG A 10 14.35 46.83 59.02
C ARG A 10 13.90 47.82 60.10
N GLN A 11 14.82 48.51 60.80
CA GLN A 11 14.53 49.43 61.90
C GLN A 11 14.15 50.85 61.45
N ARG A 12 14.10 51.16 60.14
CA ARG A 12 13.66 52.46 59.63
C ARG A 12 12.25 52.38 59.02
N SER A 13 11.44 53.42 59.23
CA SER A 13 10.05 53.46 58.76
C SER A 13 9.95 53.32 57.23
N PRO A 14 9.09 52.41 56.69
CA PRO A 14 9.11 52.00 55.28
C PRO A 14 8.41 52.97 54.31
N ARG A 15 8.11 54.21 54.72
CA ARG A 15 7.48 55.18 53.81
C ARG A 15 8.54 55.75 52.88
N VAL A 16 8.29 55.62 51.57
CA VAL A 16 9.13 56.15 50.50
C VAL A 16 9.02 57.67 50.50
N VAL A 17 9.88 58.32 51.28
CA VAL A 17 10.00 59.78 51.35
C VAL A 17 11.29 60.18 50.63
N SER A 18 11.24 61.23 49.81
CA SER A 18 12.42 61.65 49.06
C SER A 18 13.39 62.40 49.97
N LEU A 19 14.71 62.22 49.75
CA LEU A 19 15.73 62.99 50.46
C LEU A 19 15.61 64.52 50.26
N ALA A 20 14.89 64.94 49.21
CA ALA A 20 14.65 66.35 48.93
C ALA A 20 13.82 67.03 50.02
N GLU A 21 12.98 66.27 50.72
CA GLU A 21 12.12 66.77 51.80
C GLU A 21 12.91 67.02 53.09
N TYR A 22 14.08 66.38 53.25
CA TYR A 22 14.99 66.55 54.41
C TYR A 22 16.18 67.47 54.09
N LYS A 23 16.09 68.31 53.06
CA LYS A 23 17.20 69.21 52.67
C LYS A 23 17.52 70.25 53.74
N ASP A 24 16.47 70.77 54.37
CA ASP A 24 16.54 71.86 55.35
C ASP A 24 16.58 71.33 56.80
N GLU A 25 16.59 70.01 56.99
CA GLU A 25 16.57 69.35 58.30
C GLU A 25 17.91 68.64 58.59
N ASP A 26 18.35 68.69 59.85
CA ASP A 26 19.62 68.08 60.31
C ASP A 26 19.57 66.54 60.45
N HIS A 27 18.41 65.93 60.16
CA HIS A 27 18.15 64.49 60.34
C HIS A 27 17.45 63.91 59.11
N VAL A 28 17.59 62.60 58.90
CA VAL A 28 16.99 61.87 57.79
C VAL A 28 16.11 60.77 58.35
N GLY A 29 14.85 61.11 58.59
CA GLY A 29 13.86 60.19 59.14
C GLY A 29 14.07 59.82 60.61
N TYR A 30 13.29 58.85 61.05
CA TYR A 30 13.24 58.37 62.44
C TYR A 30 13.43 56.86 62.47
N ASP A 31 14.08 56.36 63.53
CA ASP A 31 14.18 54.93 63.80
C ASP A 31 12.85 54.38 64.33
N ILE A 32 12.68 53.05 64.42
CA ILE A 32 11.45 52.41 64.94
C ILE A 32 11.10 52.92 66.36
N ALA A 33 12.10 53.31 67.16
CA ALA A 33 11.93 53.87 68.49
C ALA A 33 11.50 55.35 68.51
N GLY A 34 11.41 56.02 67.34
CA GLY A 34 11.05 57.43 67.21
C GLY A 34 12.20 58.40 67.45
N GLU A 35 13.44 57.92 67.54
CA GLU A 35 14.63 58.75 67.66
C GLU A 35 15.07 59.30 66.30
N LYS A 36 15.59 60.53 66.27
CA LYS A 36 16.04 61.20 65.05
C LYS A 36 17.33 60.59 64.55
N VAL A 37 17.35 60.12 63.30
CA VAL A 37 18.57 59.63 62.66
C VAL A 37 19.33 60.82 62.09
N MET A 38 20.40 61.23 62.76
CA MET A 38 21.21 62.38 62.35
C MET A 38 21.82 62.17 60.96
N ARG A 39 21.85 63.23 60.17
CA ARG A 39 22.49 63.23 58.85
C ARG A 39 24.01 63.06 59.01
N THR A 40 24.61 62.16 58.25
CA THR A 40 26.08 62.13 58.14
C THR A 40 26.53 63.40 57.43
N LEU A 41 27.57 64.07 57.95
CA LEU A 41 28.12 65.26 57.32
C LEU A 41 28.45 64.95 55.86
N SER A 42 27.86 65.71 54.94
CA SER A 42 28.15 65.56 53.52
C SER A 42 29.61 65.96 53.32
N THR A 43 30.46 64.97 53.08
CA THR A 43 31.83 65.21 52.64
C THR A 43 31.78 66.00 51.32
N GLY A 44 32.63 67.01 51.18
CA GLY A 44 32.64 67.87 49.99
C GLY A 44 33.01 67.07 48.74
N GLU A 45 32.79 67.63 47.55
CA GLU A 45 33.14 66.96 46.28
C GLU A 45 34.62 66.56 46.20
N ILE A 46 35.49 67.37 46.82
CA ILE A 46 36.93 67.10 46.91
C ILE A 46 37.21 65.86 47.78
N ASP A 47 36.49 65.72 48.88
CA ASP A 47 36.69 64.64 49.85
C ASP A 47 36.12 63.32 49.30
N ALA A 48 34.97 63.37 48.61
CA ALA A 48 34.46 62.24 47.83
C ALA A 48 35.43 61.81 46.70
N LEU A 49 36.15 62.75 46.09
CA LEU A 49 37.17 62.45 45.09
C LEU A 49 38.41 61.81 45.72
N LEU A 50 38.84 62.28 46.89
CA LEU A 50 39.95 61.67 47.63
C LEU A 50 39.59 60.26 48.07
N GLU A 51 38.40 60.07 48.63
CA GLU A 51 37.88 58.77 49.04
C GLU A 51 37.75 57.79 47.85
N SER A 52 37.47 58.31 46.64
CA SER A 52 37.43 57.50 45.42
C SER A 52 38.82 57.04 44.95
N LYS A 53 39.89 57.75 45.30
CA LYS A 53 41.27 57.46 44.89
C LYS A 53 42.03 56.66 45.95
N ASP A 54 41.82 56.95 47.22
CA ASP A 54 42.61 56.41 48.32
C ASP A 54 42.07 55.06 48.81
N ASN A 55 40.75 54.80 48.66
CA ASN A 55 40.18 53.50 49.04
C ASN A 55 40.37 52.46 47.92
N PRO A 56 41.03 51.31 48.19
CA PRO A 56 41.16 50.23 47.22
C PRO A 56 39.80 49.61 46.82
N ASP A 57 38.77 49.87 47.63
CA ASP A 57 37.44 49.28 47.52
C ASP A 57 36.42 50.24 46.91
N ALA A 58 36.84 51.43 46.50
CA ALA A 58 35.95 52.43 45.92
C ALA A 58 35.17 51.91 44.70
N TRP A 59 35.77 51.00 43.91
CA TRP A 59 35.13 50.40 42.73
C TRP A 59 34.04 49.36 43.06
N ARG A 60 34.01 48.84 44.30
CA ARG A 60 32.98 47.91 44.80
C ARG A 60 31.97 48.57 45.74
N THR A 61 32.14 49.85 46.05
CA THR A 61 31.22 50.61 46.91
C THR A 61 30.07 51.20 46.11
N VAL A 62 28.84 50.94 46.52
CA VAL A 62 27.62 51.52 45.94
C VAL A 62 27.02 52.52 46.94
N LYS A 63 26.75 53.74 46.46
CA LYS A 63 26.11 54.79 47.27
C LYS A 63 24.58 54.64 47.22
N ASP A 64 23.99 54.25 48.35
CA ASP A 64 22.53 54.25 48.51
C ASP A 64 22.06 55.66 48.84
N HIS A 65 21.51 56.33 47.83
CA HIS A 65 21.02 57.70 47.92
C HIS A 65 19.79 57.82 48.83
N LYS A 66 19.05 56.73 49.08
CA LYS A 66 17.83 56.77 49.92
C LYS A 66 18.15 56.71 51.39
N ASN A 67 19.15 55.92 51.76
CA ASN A 67 19.53 55.71 53.16
C ASN A 67 20.77 56.50 53.58
N GLN A 68 21.38 57.26 52.66
CA GLN A 68 22.65 57.98 52.82
C GLN A 68 23.75 57.08 53.38
N ARG A 69 23.87 55.89 52.79
CA ARG A 69 24.86 54.89 53.20
C ARG A 69 25.69 54.46 52.02
N GLU A 70 26.96 54.18 52.29
CA GLU A 70 27.87 53.55 51.35
C GLU A 70 27.97 52.08 51.70
N VAL A 71 27.59 51.20 50.77
CA VAL A 71 27.60 49.75 50.98
C VAL A 71 28.70 49.17 50.11
N VAL A 72 29.68 48.53 50.75
CA VAL A 72 30.74 47.79 50.07
C VAL A 72 30.18 46.41 49.67
N LEU A 73 30.20 46.10 48.37
CA LEU A 73 29.72 44.81 47.87
C LEU A 73 30.67 43.68 48.26
N THR A 74 30.10 42.54 48.68
CA THR A 74 30.86 41.32 48.96
C THR A 74 31.21 40.58 47.67
N ASP A 75 32.20 39.69 47.72
CA ASP A 75 32.60 38.89 46.56
C ASP A 75 31.46 38.02 46.01
N THR A 76 30.58 37.54 46.89
CA THR A 76 29.37 36.79 46.50
C THR A 76 28.37 37.67 45.76
N ASP A 77 28.22 38.94 46.16
CA ASP A 77 27.33 39.88 45.47
C ASP A 77 27.87 40.21 44.08
N LEU A 78 29.19 40.39 43.95
CA LEU A 78 29.86 40.60 42.67
C LEU A 78 29.72 39.37 41.75
N GLU A 79 29.81 38.15 42.28
CA GLU A 79 29.59 36.92 41.53
C GLU A 79 28.16 36.83 41.00
N ILE A 80 27.17 37.14 41.84
CA ILE A 80 25.75 37.19 41.45
C ILE A 80 25.52 38.24 40.35
N ILE A 81 26.06 39.46 40.52
CA ILE A 81 25.94 40.54 39.53
C ILE A 81 26.57 40.11 38.19
N ARG A 82 27.76 39.52 38.23
CA ARG A 82 28.44 38.99 37.03
C ARG A 82 27.57 37.96 36.34
N ARG A 83 27.03 36.99 37.09
CA ARG A 83 26.14 35.93 36.56
C ARG A 83 24.89 36.50 35.90
N ILE A 84 24.21 37.43 36.58
CA ILE A 84 23.02 38.12 36.05
C ILE A 84 23.37 38.86 34.75
N ARG A 85 24.51 39.56 34.70
CA ARG A 85 24.95 40.27 33.48
C ARG A 85 25.23 39.32 32.32
N SER A 86 25.77 38.14 32.60
CA SER A 86 25.97 37.05 31.63
C SER A 86 24.70 36.22 31.36
N ARG A 87 23.53 36.64 31.87
CA ARG A 87 22.24 35.93 31.71
C ARG A 87 22.23 34.50 32.28
N MET A 88 23.06 34.25 33.29
CA MET A 88 23.08 32.99 34.06
C MET A 88 22.23 33.12 35.33
N TYR A 89 21.86 32.00 35.93
CA TYR A 89 21.15 31.97 37.21
C TYR A 89 22.03 32.54 38.33
N PRO A 90 21.44 33.26 39.32
CA PRO A 90 22.20 33.79 40.46
C PRO A 90 22.91 32.70 41.28
N SER A 91 22.25 31.55 41.42
CA SER A 91 22.81 30.37 42.10
C SER A 91 23.64 29.52 41.15
N ALA A 92 24.80 29.06 41.62
CA ALA A 92 25.66 28.11 40.91
C ALA A 92 25.04 26.71 40.80
N ALA A 93 24.14 26.37 41.73
CA ALA A 93 23.68 25.00 41.95
C ALA A 93 22.40 24.66 41.17
N THR A 94 21.87 25.58 40.36
CA THR A 94 20.65 25.33 39.59
C THR A 94 20.99 24.53 38.34
N ASP A 95 20.66 23.24 38.34
CA ASP A 95 20.71 22.41 37.14
C ASP A 95 19.52 22.77 36.24
N THR A 96 19.81 23.13 34.99
CA THR A 96 18.80 23.54 33.99
C THR A 96 18.48 22.42 33.01
N THR A 97 19.12 21.27 33.15
CA THR A 97 19.08 20.19 32.16
C THR A 97 18.15 19.04 32.55
N GLU A 98 17.63 19.05 33.77
CA GLU A 98 16.75 17.99 34.25
C GLU A 98 15.34 18.11 33.62
N MET A 99 15.13 17.32 32.57
CA MET A 99 13.81 17.10 31.99
C MET A 99 13.17 15.90 32.69
N VAL A 100 12.25 16.16 33.61
CA VAL A 100 11.50 15.10 34.29
C VAL A 100 10.27 14.76 33.45
N GLU A 101 10.28 13.58 32.83
CA GLU A 101 9.13 13.04 32.11
C GLU A 101 8.13 12.42 33.09
N PHE A 102 7.03 13.13 33.35
CA PHE A 102 5.91 12.60 34.14
C PHE A 102 5.01 11.74 33.24
N ASP A 103 5.50 10.58 32.79
CA ASP A 103 4.65 9.63 32.08
C ASP A 103 3.86 8.79 33.09
N ASN A 104 2.54 8.72 32.92
CA ASN A 104 1.65 7.88 33.72
C ASN A 104 1.20 6.69 32.86
N PRO A 105 1.88 5.54 32.94
CA PRO A 105 1.56 4.38 32.10
C PRO A 105 0.16 3.82 32.37
N GLU A 106 -0.39 4.02 33.58
CA GLU A 106 -1.72 3.54 33.96
C GLU A 106 -2.86 4.32 33.28
N ALA A 107 -2.60 5.54 32.80
CA ALA A 107 -3.60 6.36 32.12
C ALA A 107 -3.95 5.87 30.70
N ARG A 108 -3.20 4.90 30.14
CA ARG A 108 -3.29 4.48 28.72
C ARG A 108 -4.22 3.28 28.45
N ILE A 109 -5.09 2.91 29.40
CA ILE A 109 -6.02 1.77 29.26
C ILE A 109 -7.07 2.01 28.14
N HIS A 110 -7.45 3.27 27.91
CA HIS A 110 -8.46 3.64 26.93
C HIS A 110 -7.85 4.45 25.78
N PRO A 111 -8.41 4.34 24.55
CA PRO A 111 -8.04 5.25 23.49
C PRO A 111 -8.46 6.67 23.87
N GLU A 112 -7.65 7.66 23.51
CA GLU A 112 -7.94 9.08 23.75
C GLU A 112 -9.27 9.53 23.11
N ARG A 113 -9.69 8.85 22.03
CA ARG A 113 -10.94 9.10 21.33
C ARG A 113 -11.84 7.88 21.34
N LYS A 114 -13.03 8.03 21.92
CA LYS A 114 -14.12 7.04 21.90
C LYS A 114 -15.04 7.22 20.68
N ALA A 115 -14.51 7.64 19.54
CA ALA A 115 -15.31 7.84 18.34
C ALA A 115 -15.81 6.50 17.80
N HIS A 116 -17.11 6.37 17.57
CA HIS A 116 -17.67 5.15 16.99
C HIS A 116 -17.10 4.93 15.58
N PRO A 117 -16.67 3.71 15.23
CA PRO A 117 -16.15 3.43 13.91
C PRO A 117 -17.27 3.58 12.86
N PRO A 118 -17.03 4.25 11.73
CA PRO A 118 -18.03 4.39 10.69
C PRO A 118 -18.31 3.03 10.01
N LYS A 119 -19.56 2.83 9.58
CA LYS A 119 -20.01 1.57 8.95
C LYS A 119 -19.18 1.15 7.73
N ALA A 120 -18.59 2.11 7.01
CA ALA A 120 -17.74 1.87 5.85
C ALA A 120 -16.47 1.05 6.15
N ARG A 121 -16.03 0.96 7.41
CA ARG A 121 -14.91 0.10 7.80
C ARG A 121 -15.27 -1.39 7.80
N PHE A 122 -16.55 -1.70 7.99
CA PHE A 122 -17.04 -3.08 8.08
C PHE A 122 -17.72 -3.55 6.80
N LEU A 123 -18.13 -2.62 5.93
CA LEU A 123 -18.75 -2.93 4.65
C LEU A 123 -17.72 -2.93 3.50
N PRO A 124 -18.00 -3.65 2.41
CA PRO A 124 -17.22 -3.54 1.17
C PRO A 124 -17.12 -2.09 0.68
N SER A 125 -16.01 -1.77 0.01
CA SER A 125 -15.72 -0.41 -0.43
C SER A 125 -16.72 0.13 -1.46
N LYS A 126 -17.33 1.28 -1.16
CA LYS A 126 -18.21 1.99 -2.11
C LYS A 126 -17.45 2.39 -3.38
N TRP A 127 -16.18 2.75 -3.25
CA TRP A 127 -15.33 3.21 -4.36
C TRP A 127 -14.98 2.09 -5.31
N GLU A 128 -14.67 0.92 -4.77
CA GLU A 128 -14.47 -0.31 -5.54
C GLU A 128 -15.72 -0.67 -6.31
N ARG A 129 -16.90 -0.65 -5.66
CA ARG A 129 -18.18 -0.87 -6.32
C ARG A 129 -18.42 0.10 -7.49
N MET A 130 -18.03 1.37 -7.37
CA MET A 130 -18.14 2.35 -8.47
C MET A 130 -17.19 2.01 -9.62
N LYS A 131 -15.94 1.61 -9.33
CA LYS A 131 -14.98 1.17 -10.37
C LYS A 131 -15.47 -0.09 -11.09
N VAL A 132 -15.96 -1.09 -10.36
CA VAL A 132 -16.52 -2.32 -10.94
C VAL A 132 -17.72 -1.99 -11.83
N LYS A 133 -18.64 -1.14 -11.38
CA LYS A 133 -19.77 -0.69 -12.22
C LYS A 133 -19.31 -0.01 -13.51
N ARG A 134 -18.28 0.83 -13.45
CA ARG A 134 -17.70 1.47 -14.63
C ARG A 134 -17.09 0.44 -15.58
N LEU A 135 -16.31 -0.53 -15.06
CA LEU A 135 -15.75 -1.62 -15.86
C LEU A 135 -16.84 -2.46 -16.52
N VAL A 136 -17.91 -2.81 -15.79
CA VAL A 136 -19.05 -3.54 -16.34
C VAL A 136 -19.75 -2.75 -17.45
N ALA A 137 -19.91 -1.43 -17.30
CA ALA A 137 -20.43 -0.58 -18.36
C ALA A 137 -19.53 -0.62 -19.61
N LEU A 138 -18.21 -0.50 -19.43
CA LEU A 138 -17.25 -0.56 -20.53
C LEU A 138 -17.19 -1.94 -21.21
N LEU A 139 -17.38 -3.02 -20.46
CA LEU A 139 -17.52 -4.39 -21.00
C LEU A 139 -18.82 -4.53 -21.82
N ARG A 140 -19.95 -4.00 -21.33
CA ARG A 140 -21.24 -4.00 -22.06
C ARG A 140 -21.19 -3.16 -23.34
N GLU A 141 -20.49 -2.02 -23.30
CA GLU A 141 -20.22 -1.18 -24.46
C GLU A 141 -19.18 -1.80 -25.42
N GLY A 142 -18.50 -2.88 -25.02
CA GLY A 142 -17.48 -3.56 -25.82
C GLY A 142 -16.15 -2.81 -25.96
N LYS A 143 -15.93 -1.74 -25.18
CA LYS A 143 -14.68 -0.96 -25.16
C LYS A 143 -13.53 -1.68 -24.48
N ILE A 144 -13.86 -2.53 -23.50
CA ILE A 144 -12.92 -3.43 -22.84
C ILE A 144 -13.35 -4.85 -23.19
N ARG A 145 -12.38 -5.73 -23.46
CA ARG A 145 -12.60 -7.16 -23.62
C ARG A 145 -11.73 -7.91 -22.61
N PRO A 146 -12.23 -9.01 -22.00
CA PRO A 146 -11.39 -9.87 -21.19
C PRO A 146 -10.29 -10.49 -22.07
N PRO A 147 -9.14 -10.86 -21.48
CA PRO A 147 -8.10 -11.57 -22.22
C PRO A 147 -8.67 -12.89 -22.78
N PRO A 148 -8.27 -13.30 -23.99
CA PRO A 148 -8.69 -14.58 -24.53
C PRO A 148 -8.19 -15.72 -23.63
N PRO A 149 -8.92 -16.86 -23.57
CA PRO A 149 -8.41 -18.05 -22.90
C PRO A 149 -7.07 -18.47 -23.54
N PRO A 150 -6.16 -19.11 -22.77
CA PRO A 150 -4.94 -19.65 -23.33
C PRO A 150 -5.27 -20.63 -24.47
N ALA A 151 -4.41 -20.68 -25.48
CA ALA A 151 -4.55 -21.65 -26.57
C ALA A 151 -4.51 -23.08 -25.98
N PRO A 152 -5.31 -24.02 -26.52
CA PRO A 152 -5.24 -25.41 -26.10
C PRO A 152 -3.81 -25.94 -26.32
N GLU A 153 -3.30 -26.68 -25.35
CA GLU A 153 -2.04 -27.41 -25.50
C GLU A 153 -2.23 -28.50 -26.56
N VAL A 154 -1.57 -28.36 -27.71
CA VAL A 154 -1.61 -29.35 -28.79
C VAL A 154 -0.51 -30.37 -28.53
N PHE A 155 -0.90 -31.62 -28.27
CA PHE A 155 0.03 -32.74 -28.09
C PHE A 155 -0.23 -33.82 -29.13
N ASP A 156 0.84 -34.44 -29.62
CA ASP A 156 0.74 -35.61 -30.49
C ASP A 156 0.48 -36.85 -29.63
N LEU A 157 -0.73 -37.40 -29.77
CA LEU A 157 -1.19 -38.59 -29.06
C LEU A 157 -0.39 -39.85 -29.44
N TRP A 158 0.29 -39.84 -30.59
CA TRP A 158 0.94 -41.03 -31.18
C TRP A 158 2.47 -40.99 -31.09
N ALA A 159 3.07 -39.92 -30.54
CA ALA A 159 4.53 -39.75 -30.53
C ALA A 159 5.28 -40.84 -29.73
N ASP A 160 4.68 -41.33 -28.64
CA ASP A 160 5.29 -42.29 -27.71
C ASP A 160 4.47 -43.58 -27.60
N GLU A 161 4.02 -44.16 -28.72
CA GLU A 161 3.35 -45.46 -28.68
C GLU A 161 4.37 -46.58 -28.36
N PRO A 162 4.27 -47.27 -27.21
CA PRO A 162 5.22 -48.32 -26.89
C PRO A 162 4.98 -49.52 -27.81
N GLU A 163 6.03 -50.02 -28.48
CA GLU A 163 6.00 -51.22 -29.35
C GLU A 163 5.53 -52.51 -28.63
N THR A 164 5.26 -52.44 -27.33
CA THR A 164 4.79 -53.54 -26.51
C THR A 164 3.37 -53.94 -26.91
N ARG A 165 3.27 -54.85 -27.88
CA ARG A 165 2.11 -55.75 -28.03
C ARG A 165 1.83 -56.34 -26.66
N ARG A 166 0.71 -55.94 -26.04
CA ARG A 166 0.32 -56.41 -24.72
C ARG A 166 0.25 -57.94 -24.77
N ARG A 167 1.09 -58.64 -24.00
CA ARG A 167 1.15 -60.12 -23.96
C ARG A 167 -0.19 -60.77 -23.55
N ARG A 168 -1.14 -59.97 -23.04
CA ARG A 168 -2.50 -60.33 -22.64
C ARG A 168 -3.51 -59.30 -23.20
N ALA A 169 -3.41 -58.98 -24.48
CA ALA A 169 -4.46 -58.20 -25.14
C ALA A 169 -5.74 -59.06 -25.27
N PRO A 170 -6.93 -58.45 -25.24
CA PRO A 170 -8.15 -59.08 -25.73
C PRO A 170 -7.94 -59.61 -27.17
N PRO A 171 -8.76 -60.58 -27.63
CA PRO A 171 -8.71 -61.01 -29.02
C PRO A 171 -8.81 -59.78 -29.95
N PRO A 172 -8.03 -59.74 -31.03
CA PRO A 172 -8.04 -58.62 -31.96
C PRO A 172 -9.45 -58.47 -32.54
N LEU A 173 -9.94 -57.24 -32.56
CA LEU A 173 -11.16 -56.92 -33.29
C LEU A 173 -10.93 -57.25 -34.77
N PRO A 174 -11.89 -57.88 -35.47
CA PRO A 174 -11.78 -58.09 -36.89
C PRO A 174 -11.71 -56.72 -37.57
N ALA A 175 -10.77 -56.58 -38.51
CA ALA A 175 -10.68 -55.35 -39.28
C ALA A 175 -11.98 -55.15 -40.08
N PRO A 176 -12.49 -53.90 -40.19
CA PRO A 176 -13.65 -53.62 -41.01
C PRO A 176 -13.37 -54.09 -42.45
N LYS A 177 -14.30 -54.85 -43.02
CA LYS A 177 -14.17 -55.39 -44.37
C LYS A 177 -14.45 -54.27 -45.36
N MET A 178 -13.39 -53.68 -45.92
CA MET A 178 -13.54 -52.73 -47.02
C MET A 178 -13.92 -53.49 -48.30
N ALA A 179 -14.81 -52.91 -49.11
CA ALA A 179 -15.09 -53.42 -50.44
C ALA A 179 -13.79 -53.41 -51.28
N LEU A 180 -13.60 -54.45 -52.08
CA LEU A 180 -12.47 -54.51 -52.99
C LEU A 180 -12.68 -53.50 -54.11
N PRO A 181 -11.64 -52.76 -54.54
CA PRO A 181 -11.76 -51.83 -55.65
C PRO A 181 -12.11 -52.60 -56.94
N GLY A 182 -13.20 -52.19 -57.60
CA GLY A 182 -13.67 -52.78 -58.85
C GLY A 182 -13.29 -51.98 -60.09
N HIS A 183 -13.43 -52.59 -61.27
CA HIS A 183 -13.25 -51.91 -62.55
C HIS A 183 -14.51 -51.17 -63.03
N ALA A 184 -15.69 -51.49 -62.48
CA ALA A 184 -16.97 -50.87 -62.80
C ALA A 184 -17.10 -49.41 -62.32
N GLU A 185 -16.30 -49.01 -61.33
CA GLU A 185 -16.22 -47.64 -60.80
C GLU A 185 -15.21 -46.77 -61.56
N SER A 186 -14.46 -47.36 -62.50
CA SER A 186 -13.53 -46.61 -63.32
C SER A 186 -14.28 -45.66 -64.25
N TYR A 187 -13.72 -44.48 -64.51
CA TYR A 187 -14.28 -43.54 -65.49
C TYR A 187 -14.21 -44.09 -66.94
N ASN A 188 -13.33 -45.05 -67.20
CA ASN A 188 -13.13 -45.67 -68.51
C ASN A 188 -13.09 -47.20 -68.37
N PRO A 189 -14.24 -47.84 -68.09
CA PRO A 189 -14.31 -49.29 -67.98
C PRO A 189 -14.23 -49.96 -69.36
N PRO A 190 -13.79 -51.23 -69.44
CA PRO A 190 -13.91 -52.01 -70.67
C PRO A 190 -15.38 -52.20 -71.07
N PRO A 191 -15.67 -52.43 -72.36
CA PRO A 191 -17.04 -52.49 -72.87
C PRO A 191 -17.89 -53.60 -72.23
N GLU A 192 -17.26 -54.64 -71.70
CA GLU A 192 -17.90 -55.76 -70.99
C GLU A 192 -18.65 -55.32 -69.72
N TYR A 193 -18.25 -54.20 -69.12
CA TYR A 193 -18.87 -53.67 -67.91
C TYR A 193 -19.96 -52.62 -68.19
N LEU A 194 -20.18 -52.25 -69.44
CA LEU A 194 -21.24 -51.31 -69.82
C LEU A 194 -22.55 -52.07 -70.01
N PHE A 195 -23.60 -51.63 -69.33
CA PHE A 195 -24.92 -52.28 -69.44
C PHE A 195 -25.52 -52.11 -70.83
N THR A 196 -26.20 -53.16 -71.27
CA THR A 196 -27.09 -53.12 -72.44
C THR A 196 -28.34 -52.29 -72.14
N GLU A 197 -29.09 -51.90 -73.17
CA GLU A 197 -30.30 -51.07 -73.00
C GLU A 197 -31.42 -51.80 -72.23
N GLU A 198 -31.41 -53.13 -72.24
CA GLU A 198 -32.36 -53.98 -71.51
C GLU A 198 -31.99 -54.01 -70.01
N GLU A 199 -30.73 -54.30 -69.70
CA GLU A 199 -30.21 -54.33 -68.31
C GLU A 199 -30.32 -52.97 -67.61
N LYS A 200 -30.19 -51.85 -68.35
CA LYS A 200 -30.39 -50.51 -67.78
C LYS A 200 -31.81 -50.29 -67.28
N LYS A 201 -32.81 -50.77 -68.02
CA LYS A 201 -34.22 -50.63 -67.63
C LYS A 201 -34.52 -51.50 -66.42
N GLU A 202 -34.02 -52.74 -66.41
CA GLU A 202 -34.15 -53.63 -65.26
C GLU A 202 -33.50 -53.01 -64.01
N TRP A 203 -32.33 -52.39 -64.14
CA TRP A 203 -31.67 -51.70 -63.04
C TRP A 203 -32.48 -50.50 -62.51
N GLU A 204 -33.09 -49.71 -63.38
CA GLU A 204 -33.98 -48.60 -62.99
C GLU A 204 -35.27 -49.08 -62.32
N GLU A 205 -35.80 -50.24 -62.72
CA GLU A 205 -37.00 -50.85 -62.14
C GLU A 205 -36.75 -51.53 -60.79
N THR A 206 -35.54 -52.07 -60.57
CA THR A 206 -35.16 -52.65 -59.27
C THR A 206 -35.04 -51.60 -58.17
N PHE A 207 -35.41 -51.99 -56.95
CA PHE A 207 -35.33 -51.13 -55.76
C PHE A 207 -33.87 -50.91 -55.33
N GLU A 208 -33.56 -49.73 -54.80
CA GLU A 208 -32.19 -49.27 -54.54
C GLU A 208 -31.38 -50.20 -53.60
N GLU A 209 -32.02 -50.80 -52.60
CA GLU A 209 -31.38 -51.71 -51.63
C GLU A 209 -31.10 -53.12 -52.20
N GLU A 210 -31.81 -53.54 -53.24
CA GLU A 210 -31.67 -54.87 -53.84
C GLU A 210 -30.74 -54.88 -55.07
N ARG A 211 -30.22 -53.71 -55.47
CA ARG A 211 -29.33 -53.58 -56.62
C ARG A 211 -27.98 -54.23 -56.34
N ALA A 212 -27.52 -55.06 -57.27
CA ALA A 212 -26.21 -55.70 -57.22
C ALA A 212 -25.04 -54.70 -57.37
N ILE A 213 -25.28 -53.58 -58.05
CA ILE A 213 -24.31 -52.50 -58.24
C ILE A 213 -25.02 -51.19 -57.89
N THR A 214 -24.40 -50.42 -56.99
CA THR A 214 -24.95 -49.17 -56.45
C THR A 214 -25.06 -48.07 -57.49
N HIS A 215 -24.13 -48.02 -58.45
CA HIS A 215 -24.09 -47.02 -59.52
C HIS A 215 -24.17 -47.63 -60.91
N LEU A 216 -24.63 -46.83 -61.88
CA LEU A 216 -24.64 -47.24 -63.28
C LEU A 216 -23.25 -47.00 -63.92
N PRO A 217 -22.56 -48.05 -64.44
CA PRO A 217 -21.26 -47.88 -65.07
C PRO A 217 -21.37 -47.06 -66.36
N GLN A 218 -20.57 -45.99 -66.46
CA GLN A 218 -20.53 -45.11 -67.62
C GLN A 218 -19.08 -44.91 -68.06
N LYS A 219 -18.89 -44.86 -69.39
CA LYS A 219 -17.59 -44.61 -69.98
C LYS A 219 -17.48 -43.15 -70.42
N TYR A 220 -16.42 -42.50 -69.97
CA TYR A 220 -16.05 -41.14 -70.37
C TYR A 220 -14.69 -41.16 -71.07
N ASP A 221 -14.59 -40.44 -72.20
CA ASP A 221 -13.33 -40.36 -72.97
C ASP A 221 -12.20 -39.66 -72.20
N ALA A 222 -12.55 -38.73 -71.31
CA ALA A 222 -11.58 -37.92 -70.57
C ALA A 222 -12.09 -37.59 -69.16
N LEU A 223 -11.18 -37.55 -68.18
CA LEU A 223 -11.49 -37.25 -66.77
C LEU A 223 -12.23 -35.91 -66.59
N ARG A 224 -11.95 -34.92 -67.44
CA ARG A 224 -12.61 -33.60 -67.40
C ARG A 224 -14.10 -33.63 -67.75
N ARG A 225 -14.57 -34.71 -68.38
CA ARG A 225 -15.98 -34.90 -68.74
C ARG A 225 -16.77 -35.67 -67.67
N VAL A 226 -16.09 -36.20 -66.65
CA VAL A 226 -16.73 -36.95 -65.57
C VAL A 226 -17.57 -35.98 -64.73
N PRO A 227 -18.89 -36.20 -64.64
CA PRO A 227 -19.75 -35.39 -63.79
C PRO A 227 -19.52 -35.71 -62.31
N GLY A 228 -19.95 -34.80 -61.43
CA GLY A 228 -20.01 -35.11 -60.01
C GLY A 228 -20.99 -36.26 -59.75
N TYR A 229 -20.58 -37.22 -58.93
CA TYR A 229 -21.41 -38.35 -58.56
C TYR A 229 -22.53 -37.91 -57.60
N LYS A 230 -23.79 -38.21 -57.93
CA LYS A 230 -24.96 -37.69 -57.21
C LYS A 230 -25.13 -38.35 -55.84
N ASP A 231 -24.91 -39.66 -55.77
CA ASP A 231 -25.27 -40.47 -54.60
C ASP A 231 -24.10 -40.67 -53.63
N PHE A 232 -23.02 -39.89 -53.79
CA PHE A 232 -21.80 -39.96 -52.96
C PHE A 232 -22.07 -39.80 -51.47
N ILE A 233 -22.98 -38.90 -51.10
CA ILE A 233 -23.30 -38.63 -49.69
C ILE A 233 -24.10 -39.81 -49.11
N VAL A 234 -25.09 -40.30 -49.87
CA VAL A 234 -25.96 -41.41 -49.48
C VAL A 234 -25.13 -42.67 -49.23
N GLU A 235 -24.16 -42.98 -50.09
CA GLU A 235 -23.26 -44.13 -49.91
C GLU A 235 -22.35 -43.99 -48.68
N ARG A 236 -21.89 -42.79 -48.36
CA ARG A 236 -21.04 -42.56 -47.18
C ARG A 236 -21.81 -42.74 -45.88
N GLU A 237 -23.06 -42.31 -45.87
CA GLU A 237 -23.96 -42.46 -44.73
C GLU A 237 -24.38 -43.93 -44.56
N SER A 238 -24.79 -44.60 -45.64
CA SER A 238 -25.18 -46.03 -45.59
C SER A 238 -24.00 -46.94 -45.22
N ALA A 239 -22.78 -46.63 -45.68
CA ALA A 239 -21.57 -47.35 -45.25
C ALA A 239 -21.21 -47.13 -43.78
N ALA A 240 -21.65 -46.03 -43.16
CA ALA A 240 -21.48 -45.78 -41.73
C ALA A 240 -22.57 -46.47 -40.89
N GLU A 241 -23.76 -46.68 -41.45
CA GLU A 241 -24.91 -47.29 -40.79
C GLU A 241 -24.98 -48.82 -40.93
N ALA A 242 -24.24 -49.40 -41.87
CA ALA A 242 -24.21 -50.85 -42.09
C ALA A 242 -23.94 -51.63 -40.77
N PRO A 243 -24.84 -52.55 -40.36
CA PRO A 243 -24.66 -53.32 -39.14
C PRO A 243 -23.41 -54.17 -39.27
N GLU A 244 -22.60 -54.22 -38.20
CA GLU A 244 -21.41 -55.06 -38.16
C GLU A 244 -21.78 -56.48 -38.60
N PRO A 245 -20.99 -57.12 -39.49
CA PRO A 245 -21.28 -58.48 -39.90
C PRO A 245 -21.31 -59.35 -38.64
N GLU A 246 -22.44 -60.00 -38.36
CA GLU A 246 -22.60 -60.88 -37.20
C GLU A 246 -21.38 -61.81 -37.12
N GLY A 247 -20.53 -61.56 -36.13
CA GLY A 247 -19.37 -62.39 -35.86
C GLY A 247 -19.82 -63.82 -35.59
N PRO A 248 -18.98 -64.84 -35.86
CA PRO A 248 -19.34 -66.22 -35.57
C PRO A 248 -19.76 -66.33 -34.10
N ALA A 249 -21.00 -66.78 -33.88
CA ALA A 249 -21.56 -66.98 -32.55
C ALA A 249 -20.58 -67.76 -31.68
N VAL A 250 -20.05 -67.09 -30.65
CA VAL A 250 -19.21 -67.72 -29.64
C VAL A 250 -20.10 -68.73 -28.92
N ARG A 251 -20.01 -70.01 -29.30
CA ARG A 251 -20.53 -71.10 -28.50
C ARG A 251 -19.73 -71.12 -27.19
N LEU A 252 -20.43 -70.92 -26.08
CA LEU A 252 -19.94 -71.15 -24.72
C LEU A 252 -19.46 -72.60 -24.55
#